data_AF-A0A810Q0P2-F1
#
_entry.id   AF-A0A810Q0P2-F1
#
_cell.length_a   1.000
_cell.length_b   1.000
_cell.length_c   1.000
_cell.angle_alpha   90.00
_cell.angle_beta   90.00
_cell.angle_gamma   90.00
#
_symmetry.space_group_name_H-M   'P 1'
#
loop_
_entity.id
_entity.type
_entity.pdbx_description
1 polymer ?
#
loop_
_entity_poly.entity_id
_entity_poly.type
_entity_poly.pdbx_seq_one_letter_code
_entity_poly.pdbx_strand_id
1 'polypeptide(L)'
;MKKKTLALVLALTLLVAGVVGGTLAWLTDQTAEVKNTFTVGDINIGLTETTADYKMVPGNTIAKDPTVTVQANSEACWLFVQVTKSENLDTFITYAIAEGWTELQDGVYYREVPASAADQTFSVLAGNTVTVNNTVTKTMLETAKTDAPTLTFKAYAVQKDNVASASDAWAKVNP
;
A
#
# COMPACT_ATOMS: atom_id res chain seq x y z
N MET A 1 48.44 19.08 64.21
CA MET A 1 48.66 19.28 62.76
C MET A 1 48.20 18.00 62.06
N LYS A 2 46.91 17.82 61.73
CA LYS A 2 46.06 18.44 60.68
C LYS A 2 46.27 17.81 59.29
N LYS A 3 45.56 16.69 59.02
CA LYS A 3 44.99 16.19 57.74
C LYS A 3 45.70 16.53 56.39
N LYS A 4 47.03 16.62 56.32
CA LYS A 4 47.75 16.98 55.07
C LYS A 4 48.65 15.88 54.49
N THR A 5 48.74 14.72 55.13
CA THR A 5 49.62 13.62 54.68
C THR A 5 48.90 12.55 53.83
N LEU A 6 47.56 12.58 53.75
CA LEU A 6 46.77 11.60 52.97
C LEU A 6 46.37 12.13 51.58
N ALA A 7 46.47 13.44 51.33
CA ALA A 7 46.17 14.05 50.04
C ALA A 7 47.36 14.07 49.05
N LEU A 8 48.56 13.67 49.49
CA LEU A 8 49.78 13.71 48.66
C LEU A 8 50.11 12.35 47.99
N VAL A 9 49.42 11.27 48.38
CA VAL A 9 49.67 9.92 47.84
C VAL A 9 48.76 9.57 46.66
N LEU A 10 47.67 10.33 46.41
CA LEU A 10 46.83 10.18 45.23
C LEU A 10 47.29 10.98 44.00
N ALA A 11 48.38 11.76 44.11
CA ALA A 11 48.79 12.74 43.10
C ALA A 11 50.11 12.42 42.37
N LEU A 12 50.72 11.24 42.57
CA LEU A 12 52.07 10.94 42.03
C LEU A 12 52.23 9.65 41.22
N THR A 13 51.17 8.97 40.79
CA THR A 13 51.27 7.68 40.06
C THR A 13 50.71 7.64 38.63
N LEU A 14 50.37 8.75 37.98
CA LEU A 14 49.76 8.71 36.62
C LEU A 14 50.40 9.62 35.57
N LEU A 15 51.72 9.81 35.65
CA LEU A 15 52.58 10.21 34.52
C LEU A 15 53.85 9.36 34.70
N VAL A 16 54.24 8.45 33.81
CA VAL A 16 54.76 8.58 32.44
C VAL A 16 54.85 7.13 31.92
N ALA A 17 54.34 6.68 30.76
CA ALA A 17 54.77 6.87 29.36
C ALA A 17 53.83 5.95 28.51
N GLY A 18 53.46 6.17 27.26
CA GLY A 18 53.75 7.18 26.26
C GLY A 18 53.10 6.73 24.95
N VAL A 19 52.59 7.66 24.15
CA VAL A 19 52.52 7.51 22.68
C VAL A 19 52.92 8.84 22.07
N VAL A 20 53.92 8.76 21.22
CA VAL A 20 54.57 9.82 20.47
C VAL A 20 53.66 10.29 19.33
N GLY A 21 53.53 11.61 19.19
CA GLY A 21 53.65 12.34 17.91
C GLY A 21 52.61 12.11 16.82
N GLY A 22 51.77 13.14 16.60
CA GLY A 22 51.06 13.38 15.35
C GLY A 22 50.64 14.85 15.27
N THR A 23 51.43 15.63 14.54
CA THR A 23 51.26 17.04 14.21
C THR A 23 49.93 17.37 13.51
N LEU A 24 49.51 18.64 13.65
CA LEU A 24 48.47 19.38 12.90
C LEU A 24 47.06 19.42 13.51
N ALA A 25 46.93 20.31 14.50
CA ALA A 25 45.73 21.14 14.56
C ALA A 25 45.72 22.08 13.34
N TRP A 26 45.14 21.64 12.23
CA TRP A 26 44.85 22.50 11.06
C TRP A 26 43.57 22.04 10.37
N LEU A 27 42.55 22.90 10.40
CA LEU A 27 41.38 22.94 9.51
C LEU A 27 40.54 21.67 9.36
N THR A 28 39.66 21.42 10.32
CA THR A 28 38.32 20.92 9.97
C THR A 28 37.30 21.62 10.86
N ASP A 29 36.69 22.66 10.31
CA ASP A 29 35.34 23.02 10.66
C ASP A 29 34.44 21.90 10.11
N GLN A 30 33.65 21.26 10.96
CA GLN A 30 32.58 20.40 10.48
C GLN A 30 31.37 21.29 10.28
N THR A 31 30.99 21.47 9.01
CA THR A 31 29.67 22.00 8.66
C THR A 31 28.62 21.23 9.44
N ALA A 32 27.57 21.93 9.90
CA ALA A 32 26.40 21.32 10.51
C ALA A 32 26.03 20.03 9.77
N GLU A 33 25.74 18.96 10.52
CA GLU A 33 25.34 17.68 9.96
C GLU A 33 24.30 17.90 8.86
N VAL A 34 24.64 17.52 7.62
CA VAL A 34 23.63 17.31 6.59
C VAL A 34 22.93 16.03 7.00
N LYS A 35 21.84 16.17 7.77
CA LYS A 35 20.88 15.10 7.93
C LYS A 35 20.23 14.87 6.57
N ASN A 36 20.77 13.92 5.82
CA ASN A 36 19.98 13.24 4.81
C ASN A 36 18.95 12.41 5.57
N THR A 37 17.78 13.01 5.81
CA THR A 37 16.61 12.26 6.23
C THR A 37 16.27 11.32 5.08
N PHE A 38 16.67 10.06 5.21
CA PHE A 38 16.20 9.00 4.34
C PHE A 38 14.76 8.68 4.76
N THR A 39 13.80 9.35 4.14
CA THR A 39 12.38 9.01 4.27
C THR A 39 12.13 7.69 3.55
N VAL A 40 11.56 6.69 4.22
CA VAL A 40 10.93 5.55 3.53
C VAL A 40 9.62 6.08 2.96
N GLY A 41 9.40 5.91 1.65
CA GLY A 41 8.18 6.43 1.03
C GLY A 41 6.93 5.85 1.68
N ASP A 42 6.03 6.73 2.14
CA ASP A 42 4.75 6.33 2.72
C ASP A 42 3.72 6.21 1.60
N ILE A 43 3.06 5.05 1.50
CA ILE A 43 1.89 4.86 0.62
C ILE A 43 0.77 4.32 1.47
N ASN A 44 -0.33 5.07 1.51
CA ASN A 44 -1.51 4.68 2.26
C ASN A 44 -2.68 4.54 1.31
N ILE A 45 -3.30 3.35 1.31
CA ILE A 45 -4.49 3.08 0.51
C ILE A 45 -5.63 2.58 1.39
N GLY A 46 -6.86 2.91 1.00
CA GLY A 46 -8.10 2.34 1.53
C GLY A 46 -8.93 1.73 0.40
N LEU A 47 -9.72 0.71 0.72
CA LEU A 47 -10.76 0.18 -0.16
C LEU A 47 -12.08 0.28 0.59
N THR A 48 -13.06 0.90 -0.04
CA THR A 48 -14.40 1.08 0.53
C THR A 48 -15.46 0.61 -0.45
N GLU A 49 -16.57 0.12 0.09
CA GLU A 49 -17.74 -0.29 -0.66
C GLU A 49 -18.98 -0.12 0.23
N THR A 50 -20.06 0.37 -0.35
CA THR A 50 -21.36 0.46 0.30
C THR A 50 -22.00 -0.93 0.38
N THR A 51 -22.32 -1.39 1.59
CA THR A 51 -23.02 -2.65 1.80
C THR A 51 -24.53 -2.44 1.87
N ALA A 52 -25.28 -3.25 1.12
CA ALA A 52 -26.74 -3.23 1.11
C ALA A 52 -27.29 -4.64 0.88
N ASP A 53 -28.58 -4.82 1.16
CA ASP A 53 -29.29 -6.05 0.80
C ASP A 53 -29.48 -6.12 -0.72
N TYR A 54 -28.65 -6.95 -1.37
CA TYR A 54 -28.72 -7.14 -2.81
C TYR A 54 -29.87 -8.05 -3.20
N LYS A 55 -30.81 -7.52 -4.00
CA LYS A 55 -31.89 -8.30 -4.61
C LYS A 55 -31.59 -8.56 -6.08
N MET A 56 -31.39 -9.83 -6.42
CA MET A 56 -31.18 -10.26 -7.81
C MET A 56 -32.52 -10.32 -8.55
N VAL A 57 -32.87 -9.22 -9.24
CA VAL A 57 -33.98 -9.16 -10.19
C VAL A 57 -33.41 -9.27 -11.61
N PRO A 58 -33.78 -10.27 -12.42
CA PRO A 58 -33.24 -10.45 -13.77
C PRO A 58 -33.36 -9.19 -14.62
N GLY A 59 -32.26 -8.80 -15.27
CA GLY A 59 -32.17 -7.60 -16.10
C GLY A 59 -31.93 -6.29 -15.34
N ASN A 60 -32.03 -6.29 -14.01
CA ASN A 60 -31.76 -5.09 -13.23
C ASN A 60 -30.27 -4.89 -12.99
N THR A 61 -29.88 -3.62 -12.88
CA THR A 61 -28.59 -3.23 -12.33
C THR A 61 -28.65 -3.22 -10.80
N ILE A 62 -27.54 -3.59 -10.18
CA ILE A 62 -27.31 -3.54 -8.74
C ILE A 62 -26.14 -2.58 -8.51
N ALA A 63 -26.31 -1.62 -7.60
CA ALA A 63 -25.23 -0.75 -7.18
C ALA A 63 -24.14 -1.57 -6.48
N LYS A 64 -22.89 -1.41 -6.90
CA LYS A 64 -21.71 -2.09 -6.35
C LYS A 64 -20.53 -1.16 -6.61
N ASP A 65 -20.06 -0.46 -5.59
CA ASP A 65 -19.18 0.70 -5.69
C ASP A 65 -17.79 0.50 -5.03
N PRO A 66 -17.09 -0.63 -5.28
CA PRO A 66 -15.74 -0.81 -4.76
C PRO A 66 -14.84 0.32 -5.26
N THR A 67 -14.35 1.10 -4.31
CA THR A 67 -13.59 2.33 -4.57
C THR A 67 -12.30 2.30 -3.77
N VAL A 68 -11.18 2.36 -4.48
CA VAL A 68 -9.85 2.44 -3.88
C VAL A 68 -9.45 3.90 -3.73
N THR A 69 -9.01 4.29 -2.55
CA THR A 69 -8.49 5.63 -2.26
C THR A 69 -7.01 5.55 -1.99
N VAL A 70 -6.19 6.25 -2.77
CA VAL A 70 -4.80 6.56 -2.42
C VAL A 70 -4.81 7.86 -1.63
N GLN A 71 -4.37 7.83 -0.37
CA GLN A 71 -4.46 8.97 0.53
C GLN A 71 -3.47 10.07 0.15
N ALA A 72 -3.83 11.30 0.49
CA ALA A 72 -2.99 12.49 0.34
C ALA A 72 -1.57 12.27 0.89
N ASN A 73 -0.60 12.85 0.19
CA ASN A 73 0.83 12.77 0.47
C ASN A 73 1.43 11.35 0.36
N SER A 74 0.71 10.40 -0.24
CA SER A 74 1.31 9.14 -0.65
C SER A 74 2.28 9.36 -1.81
N GLU A 75 3.37 8.59 -1.82
CA GLU A 75 4.31 8.56 -2.94
C GLU A 75 3.68 8.01 -4.23
N ALA A 76 4.29 8.33 -5.37
CA ALA A 76 3.87 7.77 -6.65
C ALA A 76 3.96 6.24 -6.61
N CYS A 77 2.90 5.55 -7.04
CA CYS A 77 2.77 4.12 -6.83
C CYS A 77 2.16 3.37 -8.02
N TRP A 78 2.45 2.07 -8.06
CA TRP A 78 1.68 1.07 -8.77
C TRP A 78 0.52 0.67 -7.87
N LEU A 79 -0.71 1.01 -8.27
CA LEU A 79 -1.92 0.61 -7.56
C LEU A 79 -2.51 -0.62 -8.23
N PHE A 80 -2.89 -1.62 -7.44
CA PHE A 80 -3.51 -2.85 -7.88
C PHE A 80 -4.87 -3.07 -7.23
N VAL A 81 -5.75 -3.75 -7.96
CA VAL A 81 -6.94 -4.39 -7.42
C VAL A 81 -7.04 -5.81 -7.95
N GLN A 82 -7.13 -6.78 -7.05
CA GLN A 82 -7.46 -8.16 -7.36
C GLN A 82 -8.98 -8.32 -7.27
N VAL A 83 -9.58 -8.77 -8.36
CA VAL A 83 -11.00 -9.08 -8.49
C VAL A 83 -11.15 -10.58 -8.54
N THR A 84 -11.74 -11.17 -7.50
CA THR A 84 -11.97 -12.62 -7.43
C THR A 84 -13.46 -12.89 -7.54
N LYS A 85 -13.83 -13.75 -8.49
CA LYS A 85 -15.21 -14.20 -8.68
C LYS A 85 -15.36 -15.67 -8.33
N SER A 86 -16.53 -16.05 -7.81
CA SER A 86 -16.90 -17.47 -7.74
C SER A 86 -17.13 -18.05 -9.13
N GLU A 87 -16.98 -19.37 -9.27
CA GLU A 87 -17.18 -20.08 -10.55
C GLU A 87 -18.59 -19.86 -11.13
N ASN A 88 -19.60 -19.73 -10.27
CA ASN A 88 -20.98 -19.55 -10.65
C ASN A 88 -21.35 -18.07 -10.95
N LEU A 89 -20.49 -17.08 -10.70
CA LEU A 89 -20.85 -15.65 -10.81
C LEU A 89 -21.44 -15.30 -12.17
N ASP A 90 -20.78 -15.72 -13.26
CA ASP A 90 -21.16 -15.36 -14.64
C ASP A 90 -22.54 -15.89 -15.04
N THR A 91 -23.05 -16.89 -14.31
CA THR A 91 -24.41 -17.41 -14.51
C THR A 91 -25.46 -16.40 -14.02
N PHE A 92 -25.13 -15.61 -13.01
CA PHE A 92 -26.06 -14.69 -12.36
C PHE A 92 -25.84 -13.24 -12.75
N ILE A 93 -24.59 -12.81 -12.87
CA ILE A 93 -24.21 -11.41 -12.90
C ILE A 93 -23.14 -11.19 -13.98
N THR A 94 -23.25 -10.06 -14.67
CA THR A 94 -22.20 -9.49 -15.52
C THR A 94 -21.72 -8.16 -14.94
N TYR A 95 -20.45 -7.85 -15.17
CA TYR A 95 -19.83 -6.59 -14.75
C TYR A 95 -18.75 -6.18 -15.74
N ALA A 96 -18.34 -4.92 -15.66
CA ALA A 96 -17.21 -4.40 -16.41
C ALA A 96 -16.28 -3.64 -15.45
N ILE A 97 -14.97 -3.73 -15.71
CA ILE A 97 -13.97 -2.95 -14.97
C ILE A 97 -14.01 -1.50 -15.46
N ALA A 98 -13.88 -0.55 -14.54
CA ALA A 98 -13.88 0.88 -14.85
C ALA A 98 -12.70 1.27 -15.75
N GLU A 99 -12.85 2.38 -16.47
CA GLU A 99 -11.82 2.86 -17.38
C GLU A 99 -10.50 3.21 -16.68
N GLY A 100 -9.40 2.96 -17.40
CA GLY A 100 -8.02 3.26 -17.00
C GLY A 100 -7.41 2.27 -16.01
N TRP A 101 -8.05 1.13 -15.78
CA TRP A 101 -7.41 -0.06 -15.21
C TRP A 101 -6.90 -0.95 -16.35
N THR A 102 -5.71 -1.53 -16.18
CA THR A 102 -5.11 -2.47 -17.14
C THR A 102 -5.01 -3.84 -16.48
N GLU A 103 -5.46 -4.89 -17.15
CA GLU A 103 -5.32 -6.26 -16.62
C GLU A 103 -3.85 -6.70 -16.67
N LEU A 104 -3.36 -7.23 -15.55
CA LEU A 104 -2.05 -7.85 -15.44
C LEU A 104 -2.15 -9.36 -15.64
N GLN A 105 -2.89 -10.05 -14.77
CA GLN A 105 -3.13 -11.49 -14.80
C GLN A 105 -4.25 -11.88 -13.83
N ASP A 106 -4.98 -12.95 -14.10
CA ASP A 106 -5.84 -13.65 -13.12
C ASP A 106 -6.79 -12.72 -12.32
N GLY A 107 -7.42 -11.75 -12.98
CA GLY A 107 -8.30 -10.76 -12.34
C GLY A 107 -7.59 -9.68 -11.52
N VAL A 108 -6.26 -9.59 -11.61
CA VAL A 108 -5.45 -8.49 -11.07
C VAL A 108 -5.37 -7.38 -12.10
N TYR A 109 -5.85 -6.21 -11.72
CA TYR A 109 -5.79 -4.99 -12.53
C TYR A 109 -4.88 -3.98 -11.86
N TYR A 110 -4.20 -3.16 -12.66
CA TYR A 110 -3.31 -2.13 -12.15
C TYR A 110 -3.50 -0.78 -12.84
N ARG A 111 -3.00 0.25 -12.18
CA ARG A 111 -2.77 1.58 -12.74
C ARG A 111 -1.63 2.28 -12.03
N GLU A 112 -1.09 3.30 -12.69
CA GLU A 112 -0.13 4.21 -12.07
C GLU A 112 -0.87 5.36 -11.40
N VAL A 113 -0.44 5.71 -10.20
CA VAL A 113 -0.99 6.85 -9.46
C VAL A 113 0.15 7.79 -9.10
N PRO A 114 0.13 9.06 -9.54
CA PRO A 114 1.14 10.04 -9.15
C PRO A 114 0.99 10.44 -7.68
N ALA A 115 2.06 10.94 -7.07
CA ALA A 115 1.98 11.59 -5.78
C ALA A 115 1.06 12.82 -5.85
N SER A 116 0.31 13.08 -4.78
CA SER A 116 -0.67 14.15 -4.71
C SER A 116 -0.81 14.66 -3.28
N ALA A 117 -1.04 15.97 -3.11
CA ALA A 117 -1.37 16.56 -1.80
C ALA A 117 -2.83 16.34 -1.38
N ALA A 118 -3.64 15.69 -2.23
CA ALA A 118 -5.04 15.37 -1.99
C ALA A 118 -5.31 13.88 -2.24
N ASP A 119 -6.34 13.33 -1.57
CA ASP A 119 -6.83 11.98 -1.78
C ASP A 119 -7.23 11.77 -3.25
N GLN A 120 -6.88 10.61 -3.79
CA GLN A 120 -7.21 10.19 -5.16
C GLN A 120 -8.06 8.92 -5.09
N THR A 121 -9.28 8.99 -5.61
CA THR A 121 -10.26 7.90 -5.56
C THR A 121 -10.46 7.25 -6.92
N PHE A 122 -10.56 5.93 -6.94
CA PHE A 122 -10.66 5.13 -8.16
C PHE A 122 -11.75 4.07 -8.00
N SER A 123 -12.85 4.22 -8.73
CA SER A 123 -13.86 3.17 -8.89
C SER A 123 -13.25 1.96 -9.61
N VAL A 124 -13.57 0.77 -9.14
CA VAL A 124 -13.10 -0.49 -9.76
C VAL A 124 -14.09 -1.00 -10.80
N LEU A 125 -15.40 -0.83 -10.58
CA LEU A 125 -16.45 -1.25 -11.51
C LEU A 125 -16.96 -0.08 -12.35
N ALA A 126 -17.18 -0.33 -13.64
CA ALA A 126 -17.78 0.65 -14.54
C ALA A 126 -19.17 1.06 -14.04
N GLY A 127 -19.37 2.37 -13.89
CA GLY A 127 -20.62 2.94 -13.37
C GLY A 127 -20.96 2.56 -11.93
N ASN A 128 -20.04 1.93 -11.18
CA ASN A 128 -20.31 1.39 -9.83
C ASN A 128 -21.54 0.47 -9.81
N THR A 129 -21.64 -0.42 -10.81
CA THR A 129 -22.75 -1.36 -10.91
C THR A 129 -22.32 -2.74 -11.39
N VAL A 130 -23.19 -3.71 -11.11
CA VAL A 130 -23.23 -5.00 -11.77
C VAL A 130 -24.63 -5.22 -12.36
N THR A 131 -24.76 -6.08 -13.37
CA THR A 131 -26.05 -6.37 -14.02
C THR A 131 -26.46 -7.82 -13.78
N VAL A 132 -27.67 -8.04 -13.30
CA VAL A 132 -28.25 -9.39 -13.18
C VAL A 132 -28.64 -9.87 -14.57
N ASN A 133 -28.20 -11.06 -14.94
CA ASN A 133 -28.49 -11.61 -16.26
C ASN A 133 -30.00 -11.84 -16.45
N ASN A 134 -30.50 -11.54 -17.65
CA ASN A 134 -31.90 -11.78 -18.02
C ASN A 134 -32.29 -13.28 -17.98
N THR A 135 -31.30 -14.17 -18.02
CA THR A 135 -31.48 -15.62 -18.00
C THR A 135 -31.66 -16.19 -16.59
N VAL A 136 -31.46 -15.38 -15.54
CA VAL A 136 -31.61 -15.83 -14.15
C VAL A 136 -33.08 -16.21 -13.90
N THR A 137 -33.31 -17.45 -13.46
CA THR A 137 -34.64 -17.96 -13.13
C THR A 137 -34.85 -18.07 -11.63
N LYS A 138 -36.10 -18.21 -11.20
CA LYS A 138 -36.44 -18.47 -9.79
C LYS A 138 -35.72 -19.70 -9.24
N THR A 139 -35.63 -20.79 -10.01
CA THR A 139 -34.93 -22.01 -9.59
C THR A 139 -33.45 -21.75 -9.32
N MET A 140 -32.78 -20.97 -10.17
CA MET A 140 -31.38 -20.59 -9.97
C MET A 140 -31.19 -19.75 -8.71
N LEU A 141 -32.10 -18.83 -8.43
CA LEU A 141 -32.08 -18.03 -7.20
C LEU A 141 -32.32 -18.86 -5.94
N GLU A 142 -33.15 -19.90 -6.00
CA GLU A 142 -33.31 -20.84 -4.89
C GLU A 142 -32.01 -21.61 -4.61
N THR A 143 -31.30 -22.06 -5.65
CA THR A 143 -29.97 -22.69 -5.51
C THR A 143 -28.93 -21.71 -4.96
N ALA A 144 -28.96 -20.44 -5.37
CA ALA A 144 -28.04 -19.41 -4.92
C ALA A 144 -28.18 -19.08 -3.42
N LYS A 145 -29.26 -19.51 -2.74
CA LYS A 145 -29.39 -19.35 -1.28
C LYS A 145 -28.37 -20.18 -0.50
N THR A 146 -27.92 -21.30 -1.07
CA THR A 146 -26.92 -22.19 -0.46
C THR A 146 -25.54 -22.06 -1.08
N ASP A 147 -25.46 -21.54 -2.30
CA ASP A 147 -24.21 -21.32 -3.04
C ASP A 147 -24.28 -19.94 -3.74
N ALA A 148 -24.15 -18.87 -2.95
CA ALA A 148 -24.31 -17.51 -3.44
C ALA A 148 -23.14 -17.10 -4.34
N PRO A 149 -23.39 -16.48 -5.50
CA PRO A 149 -22.30 -15.96 -6.33
C PRO A 149 -21.58 -14.82 -5.60
N THR A 150 -20.25 -14.80 -5.69
CA THR A 150 -19.40 -13.80 -5.03
C THR A 150 -18.54 -13.05 -6.03
N LEU A 151 -18.33 -11.78 -5.73
CA LEU A 151 -17.40 -10.88 -6.42
C LEU A 151 -16.69 -10.05 -5.36
N THR A 152 -15.42 -10.37 -5.10
CA THR A 152 -14.61 -9.79 -4.03
C THR A 152 -13.46 -8.96 -4.59
N PHE A 153 -13.05 -7.97 -3.81
CA PHE A 153 -12.04 -6.98 -4.20
C PHE A 153 -10.98 -6.87 -3.11
N LYS A 154 -9.71 -6.84 -3.51
CA LYS A 154 -8.57 -6.58 -2.61
C LYS A 154 -7.61 -5.62 -3.29
N ALA A 155 -7.26 -4.54 -2.61
CA ALA A 155 -6.38 -3.50 -3.16
C ALA A 155 -4.96 -3.61 -2.60
N TYR A 156 -3.98 -3.26 -3.42
CA TYR A 156 -2.56 -3.24 -3.04
C TYR A 156 -1.85 -2.05 -3.69
N ALA A 157 -0.74 -1.61 -3.10
CA ALA A 157 0.08 -0.57 -3.71
C ALA A 157 1.57 -0.83 -3.46
N VAL A 158 2.40 -0.43 -4.43
CA VAL A 158 3.87 -0.49 -4.33
C VAL A 158 4.45 0.81 -4.82
N GLN A 159 5.39 1.39 -4.09
CA GLN A 159 6.08 2.60 -4.51
C GLN A 159 6.75 2.40 -5.86
N LYS A 160 6.62 3.40 -6.73
CA LYS A 160 7.13 3.34 -8.09
C LYS A 160 8.65 3.48 -8.15
N ASP A 161 9.25 4.12 -7.14
CA ASP A 161 10.70 4.29 -7.06
C ASP A 161 11.45 2.96 -7.15
N ASN A 162 12.32 2.86 -8.16
CA ASN A 162 13.09 1.65 -8.48
C ASN A 162 12.24 0.42 -8.83
N VAL A 163 10.99 0.62 -9.27
CA VAL A 163 10.10 -0.46 -9.76
C VAL A 163 9.64 -0.13 -11.17
N ALA A 164 10.30 -0.75 -12.16
CA ALA A 164 10.19 -0.38 -13.56
C ALA A 164 8.86 -0.80 -14.22
N SER A 165 8.17 -1.80 -13.68
CA SER A 165 6.95 -2.33 -14.27
C SER A 165 5.92 -2.76 -13.22
N ALA A 166 4.65 -2.85 -13.64
CA ALA A 166 3.58 -3.39 -12.82
C ALA A 166 3.80 -4.87 -12.46
N SER A 167 4.47 -5.66 -13.31
CA SER A 167 4.81 -7.05 -13.00
C SER A 167 5.84 -7.14 -11.88
N ASP A 168 6.89 -6.32 -11.93
CA ASP A 168 7.91 -6.24 -10.87
C ASP A 168 7.30 -5.76 -9.54
N ALA A 169 6.39 -4.79 -9.63
CA ALA A 169 5.64 -4.31 -8.47
C ALA A 169 4.78 -5.43 -7.89
N TRP A 170 3.98 -6.12 -8.71
CA TRP A 170 3.11 -7.21 -8.25
C TRP A 170 3.89 -8.34 -7.57
N ALA A 171 5.05 -8.72 -8.11
CA ALA A 171 5.92 -9.71 -7.49
C ALA A 171 6.40 -9.31 -6.08
N LYS A 172 6.52 -8.01 -5.79
CA LYS A 172 6.90 -7.49 -4.46
C LYS A 172 5.76 -7.51 -3.45
N VAL A 173 4.51 -7.50 -3.90
CA VAL A 173 3.35 -7.53 -3.01
C VAL A 173 3.20 -8.89 -2.31
N ASN A 174 3.76 -9.95 -2.90
CA ASN A 174 3.68 -11.34 -2.42
C ASN A 174 2.28 -11.69 -1.88
N PRO A 175 1.24 -11.58 -2.73
CA PRO A 175 -0.16 -11.50 -2.36
C PRO A 175 -0.76 -12.73 -1.67
#